data_AF-A0AAU8G2K0-F1
#
_entry.id   AF-A0AAU8G2K0-F1
#
_cell.length_a   1.000
_cell.length_b   1.000
_cell.length_c   1.000
_cell.angle_alpha   90.00
_cell.angle_beta   90.00
_cell.angle_gamma   90.00
#
_symmetry.space_group_name_H-M   'P 1'
#
loop_
_entity.id
_entity.type
_entity.pdbx_description
1 polymer ?
#
loop_
_entity_poly.entity_id
_entity_poly.type
_entity_poly.pdbx_seq_one_letter_code
_entity_poly.pdbx_strand_id
1 'polypeptide(L)'
;MTRVPNPILPGCFPDPSVCRVGDDFYLVTSTFEYLPGLPVLRSRDLATWEHVGDVVDRSGQLDYDGIRSSGGLFAPTLRHHDGTFWLVCTLVDPDDDSRGGNFVMTATDPAGPWSDPVWLRDEDGERVAGIDPSIFFDDDGRVWLHGTRLAPEPEWFHQTEVWVRELDPATCTLVGPEHVVWTGAVRGAVWAEGPHLYKVDGTYYLLAAEGGTDFHHAVSVARASSVTGPYEGNKANPVLTHRHLGRGVDVVGVGHADLVEAPDGSWWAVLLAMRVDGGYHYPLGRETFLVPVVWEDGWPVLAPGEGRVPDAVEVPFASPAPRTAVQGGASGVVRPDDPRWTAVRALPRDVATPAGEGWDLPVRPTTLAEPGAPAFLGVRQQHRDVDVTVTVQVPAVAGERAGVVVRQSEDDHVRLLVDGGPGDERRVVAVHRRGGADAVVGETTVAAAPGEPVVVGLRVRGQDYGLVVGPAGAPEPLATVDGRTLDSAATGGFLGLWLGVHATSEGRPSTSVVRVERFVYAPVG
;
A
#
# COMPACT_ATOMS: atom_id res chain seq x y z
N MET A 1 25.54 -16.13 2.27
CA MET A 1 24.44 -15.96 1.30
C MET A 1 23.22 -16.58 1.93
N THR A 2 22.19 -15.77 2.15
CA THR A 2 20.91 -16.21 2.69
C THR A 2 19.88 -16.14 1.57
N ARG A 3 19.11 -17.21 1.41
CA ARG A 3 18.03 -17.28 0.44
C ARG A 3 16.79 -16.57 0.99
N VAL A 4 16.44 -15.45 0.38
CA VAL A 4 15.35 -14.56 0.79
C VAL A 4 14.14 -14.81 -0.11
N PRO A 5 13.01 -15.31 0.40
CA PRO A 5 11.82 -15.53 -0.41
C PRO A 5 11.17 -14.21 -0.81
N ASN A 6 10.67 -14.16 -2.04
CA ASN A 6 9.80 -13.11 -2.54
C ASN A 6 8.31 -13.48 -2.31
N PRO A 7 7.41 -12.49 -2.14
CA PRO A 7 7.68 -11.08 -1.93
C PRO A 7 8.38 -10.83 -0.58
N ILE A 8 9.19 -9.77 -0.51
CA ILE A 8 9.84 -9.33 0.75
C ILE A 8 8.85 -8.63 1.69
N LEU A 9 7.79 -8.01 1.16
CA LEU A 9 6.64 -7.49 1.90
C LEU A 9 5.34 -8.03 1.29
N PRO A 10 4.74 -9.09 1.86
CA PRO A 10 3.47 -9.63 1.37
C PRO A 10 2.26 -8.79 1.80
N GLY A 11 1.19 -8.86 1.00
CA GLY A 11 0.01 -7.99 1.14
C GLY A 11 0.22 -6.62 0.49
N CYS A 12 -0.77 -5.74 0.62
CA CYS A 12 -0.81 -4.46 -0.10
C CYS A 12 0.28 -3.47 0.39
N PHE A 13 1.45 -3.56 -0.23
CA PHE A 13 2.67 -2.76 -0.05
C PHE A 13 3.18 -2.35 -1.45
N PRO A 14 2.48 -1.42 -2.13
CA PRO A 14 2.77 -1.03 -3.50
C PRO A 14 3.79 0.10 -3.57
N ASP A 15 4.26 0.35 -4.79
CA ASP A 15 5.06 1.53 -5.14
C ASP A 15 6.26 1.73 -4.17
N PRO A 16 7.13 0.71 -4.00
CA PRO A 16 8.18 0.75 -3.01
C PRO A 16 9.29 1.72 -3.41
N SER A 17 9.63 2.66 -2.54
CA SER A 17 10.84 3.49 -2.69
C SER A 17 11.82 3.21 -1.56
N VAL A 18 13.10 3.08 -1.92
CA VAL A 18 14.18 2.69 -1.02
C VAL A 18 15.32 3.69 -1.05
N CYS A 19 15.94 3.93 0.10
CA CYS A 19 17.23 4.61 0.18
C CYS A 19 18.15 3.92 1.19
N ARG A 20 19.46 4.15 1.06
CA ARG A 20 20.48 3.67 2.01
C ARG A 20 21.10 4.83 2.76
N VAL A 21 21.23 4.71 4.08
CA VAL A 21 21.93 5.65 4.95
C VAL A 21 22.95 4.88 5.78
N GLY A 22 24.23 5.00 5.41
CA GLY A 22 25.27 4.15 5.99
C GLY A 22 25.01 2.67 5.68
N ASP A 23 24.83 1.87 6.74
CA ASP A 23 24.58 0.42 6.65
C ASP A 23 23.09 0.05 6.72
N ASP A 24 22.21 1.04 6.89
CA ASP A 24 20.76 0.85 7.01
C ASP A 24 20.06 1.21 5.70
N PHE A 25 19.09 0.39 5.30
CA PHE A 25 18.15 0.61 4.22
C PHE A 25 16.81 1.05 4.82
N TYR A 26 16.17 2.01 4.17
CA TYR A 26 14.84 2.48 4.53
C TYR A 26 13.91 2.36 3.33
N LEU A 27 12.68 1.90 3.57
CA LEU A 27 11.68 1.69 2.53
C LEU A 27 10.33 2.26 2.94
N VAL A 28 9.65 2.88 1.99
CA VAL A 28 8.26 3.35 2.10
C VAL A 28 7.40 2.78 0.98
N THR A 29 6.10 2.69 1.21
CA THR A 29 5.10 2.21 0.23
C THR A 29 3.87 3.10 0.24
N SER A 30 3.14 3.16 -0.86
CA SER A 30 1.85 3.86 -0.93
C SER A 30 0.80 3.25 0.02
N THR A 31 -0.14 4.06 0.50
CA THR A 31 -1.17 3.63 1.49
C THR A 31 -2.59 4.07 1.15
N PHE A 32 -2.76 4.91 0.13
CA PHE A 32 -4.08 5.38 -0.29
C PHE A 32 -4.84 6.02 0.88
N GLU A 33 -6.08 5.57 1.15
CA GLU A 33 -6.93 6.11 2.20
C GLU A 33 -6.62 5.56 3.61
N TYR A 34 -5.64 4.65 3.75
CA TYR A 34 -5.34 4.00 5.01
C TYR A 34 -4.30 4.78 5.82
N LEU A 35 -4.57 4.92 7.13
CA LEU A 35 -3.70 5.56 8.11
C LEU A 35 -3.35 4.61 9.27
N PRO A 36 -2.14 4.71 9.89
CA PRO A 36 -1.06 5.64 9.55
C PRO A 36 -0.53 5.43 8.13
N GLY A 37 -0.18 6.52 7.47
CA GLY A 37 0.15 6.54 6.05
C GLY A 37 1.65 6.50 5.81
N LEU A 38 2.05 5.87 4.71
CA LEU A 38 3.45 5.70 4.27
C LEU A 38 4.34 5.09 5.37
N PRO A 39 4.22 3.78 5.63
CA PRO A 39 5.02 3.11 6.66
C PRO A 39 6.50 3.21 6.30
N VAL A 40 7.33 3.55 7.29
CA VAL A 40 8.78 3.57 7.19
C VAL A 40 9.32 2.27 7.75
N LEU A 41 9.95 1.49 6.88
CA LEU A 41 10.57 0.22 7.22
C LEU A 41 12.09 0.36 7.20
N ARG A 42 12.79 -0.29 8.14
CA ARG A 42 14.24 -0.35 8.19
C ARG A 42 14.73 -1.78 7.96
N SER A 43 15.85 -1.94 7.26
CA SER A 43 16.56 -3.20 7.11
C SER A 43 18.07 -2.96 7.11
N ARG A 44 18.87 -3.95 7.54
CA ARG A 44 20.33 -3.96 7.32
C ARG A 44 20.73 -4.90 6.19
N ASP A 45 19.79 -5.64 5.64
CA ASP A 45 20.07 -6.77 4.77
C ASP A 45 19.12 -6.96 3.59
N LEU A 46 18.23 -6.00 3.34
CA LEU A 46 17.16 -6.05 2.31
C LEU A 46 16.20 -7.24 2.46
N ALA A 47 16.37 -8.08 3.49
CA ALA A 47 15.67 -9.34 3.67
C ALA A 47 14.67 -9.25 4.83
N THR A 48 15.14 -8.73 5.96
CA THR A 48 14.35 -8.56 7.17
C THR A 48 14.04 -7.09 7.35
N TRP A 49 12.76 -6.76 7.42
CA TRP A 49 12.26 -5.39 7.47
C TRP A 49 11.49 -5.16 8.75
N GLU A 50 11.92 -4.21 9.57
CA GLU A 50 11.20 -3.79 10.76
C GLU A 50 10.46 -2.48 10.50
N HIS A 51 9.24 -2.34 11.03
CA HIS A 51 8.55 -1.06 11.03
C HIS A 51 9.18 -0.15 12.09
N VAL A 52 9.55 1.07 11.70
CA VAL A 52 10.18 2.04 12.61
C VAL A 52 9.32 3.29 12.85
N GLY A 53 8.34 3.55 12.00
CA GLY A 53 7.43 4.69 12.11
C GLY A 53 6.58 4.84 10.85
N ASP A 54 5.80 5.91 10.78
CA ASP A 54 4.95 6.25 9.64
C ASP A 54 5.11 7.74 9.33
N VAL A 55 5.05 8.14 8.06
CA VAL A 55 5.24 9.56 7.71
C VAL A 55 4.00 10.38 8.01
N VAL A 56 2.82 9.82 7.77
CA VAL A 56 1.52 10.45 8.08
C VAL A 56 0.91 9.74 9.28
N ASP A 57 1.32 10.20 10.47
CA ASP A 57 0.98 9.58 11.75
C ASP A 57 0.26 10.53 12.71
N ARG A 58 -0.05 11.79 12.32
CA ARG A 58 -0.77 12.80 13.12
C ARG A 58 -2.09 13.21 12.49
N SER A 59 -3.12 13.34 13.33
CA SER A 59 -4.45 13.77 12.91
C SER A 59 -4.37 15.18 12.32
N GLY A 60 -4.93 15.37 11.12
CA GLY A 60 -4.95 16.67 10.44
C GLY A 60 -3.67 17.05 9.69
N GLN A 61 -2.65 16.17 9.59
CA GLN A 61 -1.50 16.40 8.70
C GLN A 61 -1.93 16.59 7.24
N LEU A 62 -2.89 15.80 6.79
CA LEU A 62 -3.48 15.85 5.46
C LEU A 62 -5.00 15.69 5.58
N ASP A 63 -5.73 16.29 4.65
CA ASP A 63 -7.19 16.24 4.60
C ASP A 63 -7.65 15.07 3.72
N TYR A 64 -8.34 14.11 4.35
CA TYR A 64 -8.90 12.92 3.69
C TYR A 64 -10.42 12.96 3.53
N ASP A 65 -11.10 14.03 3.98
CA ASP A 65 -12.56 14.08 4.07
C ASP A 65 -13.24 13.83 2.71
N GLY A 66 -13.96 12.73 2.51
CA GLY A 66 -14.61 12.45 1.22
C GLY A 66 -13.71 11.88 0.12
N ILE A 67 -12.39 11.73 0.33
CA ILE A 67 -11.51 11.04 -0.63
C ILE A 67 -11.97 9.59 -0.78
N ARG A 68 -12.35 9.11 -1.96
CA ARG A 68 -12.83 7.71 -2.13
C ARG A 68 -11.71 6.67 -2.04
N SER A 69 -12.07 5.40 -1.91
CA SER A 69 -11.08 4.30 -1.87
C SER A 69 -10.17 4.31 -3.08
N SER A 70 -8.90 3.92 -2.90
CA SER A 70 -7.83 4.05 -3.90
C SER A 70 -7.48 5.51 -4.25
N GLY A 71 -8.06 6.50 -3.58
CA GLY A 71 -7.53 7.86 -3.44
C GLY A 71 -6.57 7.96 -2.24
N GLY A 72 -6.09 9.15 -1.92
CA GLY A 72 -5.20 9.39 -0.79
C GLY A 72 -3.73 9.37 -1.20
N LEU A 73 -2.87 8.67 -0.46
CA LEU A 73 -1.42 8.69 -0.69
C LEU A 73 -0.98 7.70 -1.77
N PHE A 74 -0.58 8.24 -2.92
CA PHE A 74 -0.06 7.50 -4.07
C PHE A 74 1.44 7.19 -3.88
N ALA A 75 2.16 6.88 -4.95
CA ALA A 75 3.57 6.49 -4.90
C ALA A 75 4.44 7.52 -4.17
N PRO A 76 5.10 7.13 -3.05
CA PRO A 76 6.08 7.96 -2.39
C PRO A 76 7.48 7.76 -2.98
N THR A 77 8.32 8.79 -2.96
CA THR A 77 9.78 8.61 -3.05
C THR A 77 10.42 9.00 -1.72
N LEU A 78 11.27 8.14 -1.18
CA LEU A 78 12.12 8.42 -0.02
C LEU A 78 13.59 8.57 -0.44
N ARG A 79 14.21 9.69 -0.06
CA ARG A 79 15.65 9.94 -0.23
C ARG A 79 16.25 10.46 1.07
N HIS A 80 17.56 10.39 1.17
CA HIS A 80 18.31 10.96 2.27
C HIS A 80 19.46 11.81 1.73
N HIS A 81 19.60 13.03 2.25
CA HIS A 81 20.66 13.95 1.87
C HIS A 81 21.03 14.80 3.10
N ASP A 82 22.33 14.92 3.37
CA ASP A 82 22.91 15.75 4.44
C ASP A 82 22.22 15.60 5.81
N GLY A 83 21.99 14.35 6.23
CA GLY A 83 21.42 14.03 7.54
C GLY A 83 19.90 14.20 7.65
N THR A 84 19.23 14.46 6.53
CA THR A 84 17.78 14.66 6.45
C THR A 84 17.16 13.65 5.49
N PHE A 85 16.09 13.00 5.93
CA PHE A 85 15.19 12.24 5.08
C PHE A 85 14.20 13.18 4.40
N TRP A 86 14.01 12.98 3.11
CA TRP A 86 13.10 13.70 2.25
C TRP A 86 12.10 12.72 1.67
N LEU A 87 10.83 12.93 1.95
CA LEU A 87 9.73 12.20 1.35
C LEU A 87 8.96 13.14 0.42
N VAL A 88 8.79 12.72 -0.83
CA VAL A 88 7.85 13.36 -1.76
C VAL A 88 6.74 12.37 -2.11
N CYS A 89 5.50 12.86 -2.19
CA CYS A 89 4.33 12.03 -2.45
C CYS A 89 3.21 12.89 -3.05
N THR A 90 2.18 12.24 -3.60
CA THR A 90 0.95 12.89 -4.04
C THR A 90 -0.21 12.50 -3.15
N LEU A 91 -0.99 13.49 -2.69
CA LEU A 91 -2.35 13.26 -2.20
C LEU A 91 -3.32 13.38 -3.38
N VAL A 92 -4.05 12.32 -3.71
CA VAL A 92 -4.95 12.26 -4.86
C VAL A 92 -6.40 12.13 -4.40
N ASP A 93 -7.26 13.02 -4.87
CA ASP A 93 -8.70 12.82 -4.85
C ASP A 93 -9.14 12.37 -6.26
N PRO A 94 -9.66 11.14 -6.44
CA PRO A 94 -10.06 10.65 -7.75
C PRO A 94 -11.26 11.40 -8.35
N ASP A 95 -12.04 12.12 -7.52
CA ASP A 95 -13.25 12.82 -7.94
C ASP A 95 -13.04 14.34 -8.09
N ASP A 96 -11.95 14.90 -7.54
CA ASP A 96 -11.65 16.34 -7.58
C ASP A 96 -10.14 16.59 -7.75
N ASP A 97 -9.71 16.81 -8.98
CA ASP A 97 -8.30 17.04 -9.30
C ASP A 97 -7.72 18.30 -8.65
N SER A 98 -8.56 19.25 -8.20
CA SER A 98 -8.16 20.51 -7.56
C SER A 98 -7.74 20.30 -6.11
N ARG A 99 -8.14 19.18 -5.51
CA ARG A 99 -7.86 18.81 -4.14
C ARG A 99 -6.61 17.92 -4.05
N GLY A 100 -5.73 18.25 -3.10
CA GLY A 100 -4.45 17.55 -2.92
C GLY A 100 -3.35 18.07 -3.86
N GLY A 101 -2.50 17.16 -4.33
CA GLY A 101 -1.32 17.46 -5.13
C GLY A 101 -0.03 16.90 -4.54
N ASN A 102 1.10 17.32 -5.14
CA ASN A 102 2.42 16.88 -4.74
C ASN A 102 2.89 17.66 -3.52
N PHE A 103 3.53 16.99 -2.56
CA PHE A 103 4.07 17.61 -1.37
C PHE A 103 5.41 16.98 -0.96
N VAL A 104 6.16 17.73 -0.14
CA VAL A 104 7.40 17.29 0.53
C VAL A 104 7.16 17.19 2.03
N MET A 105 7.70 16.16 2.68
CA MET A 105 7.84 16.06 4.13
C MET A 105 9.28 15.68 4.47
N THR A 106 9.78 16.15 5.60
CA THR A 106 11.17 15.89 6.03
C THR A 106 11.25 15.39 7.46
N ALA A 107 12.30 14.64 7.78
CA ALA A 107 12.64 14.23 9.14
C ALA A 107 14.15 14.00 9.25
N THR A 108 14.74 14.21 10.43
CA THR A 108 16.14 13.83 10.71
C THR A 108 16.24 12.43 11.33
N ASP A 109 15.13 11.93 11.90
CA ASP A 109 14.96 10.56 12.36
C ASP A 109 13.87 9.89 11.50
N PRO A 110 14.13 8.75 10.86
CA PRO A 110 13.15 8.05 10.03
C PRO A 110 11.92 7.56 10.83
N ALA A 111 12.04 7.39 12.16
CA ALA A 111 10.92 7.11 13.05
C ALA A 111 10.04 8.35 13.32
N GLY A 112 10.48 9.53 12.91
CA GLY A 112 9.80 10.80 13.11
C GLY A 112 10.28 11.59 14.34
N PRO A 113 9.65 12.74 14.63
CA PRO A 113 8.48 13.26 13.93
C PRO A 113 8.83 13.79 12.53
N TRP A 114 7.98 13.46 11.55
CA TRP A 114 8.02 14.07 10.22
C TRP A 114 7.44 15.49 10.26
N SER A 115 7.89 16.38 9.38
CA SER A 115 7.34 17.73 9.24
C SER A 115 5.85 17.70 8.83
N ASP A 116 5.18 18.85 8.85
CA ASP A 116 3.92 18.98 8.11
C ASP A 116 4.21 19.03 6.60
N PRO A 117 3.23 18.70 5.72
CA PRO A 117 3.45 18.70 4.28
C PRO A 117 3.68 20.11 3.74
N VAL A 118 4.74 20.26 2.94
CA VAL A 118 4.98 21.46 2.13
C VAL A 118 4.49 21.18 0.72
N TRP A 119 3.35 21.76 0.36
CA TRP A 119 2.76 21.62 -0.98
C TRP A 119 3.68 22.22 -2.04
N LEU A 120 4.03 21.42 -3.03
CA LEU A 120 4.95 21.81 -4.11
C LEU A 120 4.29 22.85 -5.02
N ARG A 121 5.01 23.95 -5.22
CA ARG A 121 4.65 25.05 -6.11
C ARG A 121 5.86 25.48 -6.91
N ASP A 122 5.62 26.11 -8.05
CA ASP A 122 6.68 26.81 -8.75
C ASP A 122 6.85 28.26 -8.29
N GLU A 123 7.83 28.95 -8.88
CA GLU A 123 8.20 30.32 -8.56
C GLU A 123 7.08 31.35 -8.82
N ASP A 124 6.08 31.02 -9.65
CA ASP A 124 4.89 31.84 -9.87
C ASP A 124 3.76 31.51 -8.87
N GLY A 125 3.97 30.51 -8.02
CA GLY A 125 3.01 30.04 -7.02
C GLY A 125 2.00 29.03 -7.56
N GLU A 126 2.19 28.55 -8.79
CA GLU A 126 1.31 27.58 -9.43
C GLU A 126 1.56 26.17 -8.89
N ARG A 127 0.50 25.36 -8.90
CA ARG A 127 0.57 23.97 -8.42
C ARG A 127 1.33 23.09 -9.40
N VAL A 128 2.17 22.22 -8.87
CA VAL A 128 2.84 21.17 -9.65
C VAL A 128 1.85 20.06 -10.02
N ALA A 129 1.58 19.91 -11.31
CA ALA A 129 0.68 18.90 -11.86
C ALA A 129 1.30 17.49 -11.85
N GLY A 130 0.44 16.48 -11.90
CA GLY A 130 0.86 15.09 -12.05
C GLY A 130 1.02 14.31 -10.73
N ILE A 131 1.55 13.11 -10.85
CA ILE A 131 1.76 12.14 -9.77
C ILE A 131 3.21 11.62 -9.78
N ASP A 132 3.49 10.68 -8.87
CA ASP A 132 4.77 9.99 -8.71
C ASP A 132 5.96 10.96 -8.64
N PRO A 133 5.92 11.95 -7.74
CA PRO A 133 7.04 12.86 -7.58
C PRO A 133 8.24 12.07 -7.05
N SER A 134 9.42 12.44 -7.54
CA SER A 134 10.69 11.92 -7.08
C SER A 134 11.70 13.06 -7.00
N ILE A 135 12.70 12.89 -6.14
CA ILE A 135 13.70 13.91 -5.82
C ILE A 135 15.10 13.34 -6.03
N PHE A 136 15.97 14.13 -6.63
CA PHE A 136 17.35 13.75 -6.93
C PHE A 136 18.29 14.85 -6.46
N PHE A 137 19.28 14.47 -5.66
CA PHE A 137 20.32 15.36 -5.14
C PHE A 137 21.58 15.12 -5.97
N ASP A 138 22.03 16.14 -6.71
CA ASP A 138 23.18 16.02 -7.59
C ASP A 138 24.49 16.38 -6.87
N ASP A 139 25.61 15.95 -7.44
CA ASP A 139 26.95 16.20 -6.88
C ASP A 139 27.42 17.66 -7.02
N ASP A 140 26.74 18.47 -7.83
CA ASP A 140 26.95 19.91 -7.97
C ASP A 140 26.21 20.75 -6.91
N GLY A 141 25.48 20.08 -6.00
CA GLY A 141 24.71 20.69 -4.92
C GLY A 141 23.31 21.16 -5.32
N ARG A 142 22.90 20.96 -6.59
CA ARG A 142 21.53 21.25 -7.04
C ARG A 142 20.59 20.09 -6.70
N VAL A 143 19.33 20.43 -6.49
CA VAL A 143 18.27 19.47 -6.21
C VAL A 143 17.26 19.52 -7.35
N TRP A 144 16.87 18.35 -7.83
CA TRP A 144 15.96 18.20 -8.96
C TRP A 144 14.72 17.44 -8.51
N LEU A 145 13.56 18.03 -8.74
CA LEU A 145 12.29 17.34 -8.63
C LEU A 145 11.84 16.90 -10.01
N HIS A 146 11.21 15.74 -10.07
CA HIS A 146 10.64 15.20 -11.29
C HIS A 146 9.39 14.40 -10.95
N GLY A 147 8.58 14.13 -11.97
CA GLY A 147 7.35 13.37 -11.83
C GLY A 147 6.75 13.09 -13.19
N THR A 148 5.54 12.52 -13.19
CA THR A 148 4.80 12.23 -14.41
C THR A 148 3.50 13.02 -14.46
N ARG A 149 3.04 13.37 -15.66
CA ARG A 149 1.70 13.93 -15.90
C ARG A 149 1.18 13.50 -17.26
N LEU A 150 -0.12 13.64 -17.49
CA LEU A 150 -0.68 13.53 -18.84
C LEU A 150 -0.01 14.57 -19.76
N ALA A 151 0.44 14.13 -20.93
CA ALA A 151 1.04 15.02 -21.91
C ALA A 151 -0.01 16.07 -22.34
N PRO A 152 0.32 17.37 -22.36
CA PRO A 152 -0.61 18.42 -22.80
C PRO A 152 -1.04 18.24 -24.26
N GLU A 153 -0.13 17.74 -25.09
CA GLU A 153 -0.34 17.45 -26.52
C GLU A 153 -0.04 15.97 -26.81
N PRO A 154 -0.96 15.05 -26.47
CA PRO A 154 -0.70 13.63 -26.59
C PRO A 154 -0.81 13.14 -28.04
N GLU A 155 0.15 12.34 -28.48
CA GLU A 155 0.17 11.60 -29.74
C GLU A 155 -0.72 10.33 -29.70
N TRP A 156 -1.02 9.82 -28.50
CA TRP A 156 -1.93 8.68 -28.29
C TRP A 156 -2.69 8.78 -26.96
N PHE A 157 -3.74 7.96 -26.82
CA PHE A 157 -4.57 7.92 -25.62
C PHE A 157 -3.74 7.67 -24.35
N HIS A 158 -3.91 8.53 -23.34
CA HIS A 158 -3.23 8.45 -22.05
C HIS A 158 -1.69 8.43 -22.15
N GLN A 159 -1.13 9.09 -23.18
CA GLN A 159 0.29 9.43 -23.16
C GLN A 159 0.58 10.34 -21.97
N THR A 160 1.68 10.05 -21.31
CA THR A 160 2.24 10.83 -20.21
C THR A 160 3.65 11.27 -20.58
N GLU A 161 4.14 12.25 -19.85
CA GLU A 161 5.49 12.77 -19.98
C GLU A 161 6.16 12.86 -18.62
N VAL A 162 7.47 12.60 -18.59
CA VAL A 162 8.32 12.81 -17.42
C VAL A 162 8.93 14.20 -17.53
N TRP A 163 8.66 15.02 -16.54
CA TRP A 163 9.22 16.37 -16.41
C TRP A 163 10.28 16.41 -15.31
N VAL A 164 11.26 17.30 -15.45
CA VAL A 164 12.33 17.56 -14.47
C VAL A 164 12.48 19.07 -14.30
N ARG A 165 12.56 19.55 -13.07
CA ARG A 165 12.79 20.97 -12.73
C ARG A 165 13.62 21.10 -11.46
N GLU A 166 14.41 22.15 -11.37
CA GLU A 166 15.21 22.42 -10.17
C GLU A 166 14.29 22.78 -8.99
N LEU A 167 14.66 22.33 -7.80
CA LEU A 167 13.98 22.62 -6.53
C LEU A 167 14.93 23.44 -5.66
N ASP A 168 14.46 24.58 -5.14
CA ASP A 168 15.12 25.23 -4.01
C ASP A 168 14.81 24.41 -2.73
N PRO A 169 15.80 23.72 -2.12
CA PRO A 169 15.55 22.90 -0.95
C PRO A 169 15.20 23.71 0.30
N ALA A 170 15.53 25.02 0.35
CA ALA A 170 15.23 25.85 1.50
C ALA A 170 13.75 26.25 1.57
N THR A 171 13.12 26.45 0.41
CA THR A 171 11.71 26.86 0.30
C THR A 171 10.79 25.76 -0.21
N CYS A 172 11.34 24.65 -0.71
CA CYS A 172 10.62 23.61 -1.45
C CYS A 172 9.83 24.16 -2.65
N THR A 173 10.41 25.12 -3.37
CA THR A 173 9.81 25.76 -4.55
C THR A 173 10.54 25.33 -5.81
N LEU A 174 9.79 25.01 -6.88
CA LEU A 174 10.39 24.75 -8.18
C LEU A 174 10.84 26.06 -8.86
N VAL A 175 12.07 26.06 -9.35
CA VAL A 175 12.72 27.25 -9.92
C VAL A 175 13.29 26.94 -11.31
N GLY A 176 13.44 27.99 -12.12
CA GLY A 176 14.05 27.86 -13.44
C GLY A 176 13.20 27.08 -14.45
N PRO A 177 13.75 26.72 -15.61
CA PRO A 177 12.98 26.06 -16.66
C PRO A 177 12.60 24.62 -16.30
N GLU A 178 11.38 24.23 -16.69
CA GLU A 178 10.97 22.83 -16.72
C GLU A 178 11.47 22.14 -17.99
N HIS A 179 11.88 20.88 -17.87
CA HIS A 179 12.33 20.05 -18.97
C HIS A 179 11.46 18.79 -19.07
N VAL A 180 10.75 18.61 -20.19
CA VAL A 180 10.16 17.31 -20.53
C VAL A 180 11.27 16.43 -21.10
N VAL A 181 11.62 15.37 -20.37
CA VAL A 181 12.82 14.57 -20.65
C VAL A 181 12.52 13.23 -21.30
N TRP A 182 11.31 12.69 -21.13
CA TRP A 182 10.94 11.38 -21.65
C TRP A 182 9.43 11.15 -21.73
N THR A 183 8.98 10.24 -22.61
CA THR A 183 7.56 9.88 -22.79
C THR A 183 7.32 8.35 -22.77
N GLY A 184 8.27 7.61 -22.20
CA GLY A 184 8.28 6.14 -22.18
C GLY A 184 9.15 5.52 -23.27
N ALA A 185 9.43 4.22 -23.14
CA ALA A 185 10.23 3.47 -24.11
C ALA A 185 9.38 2.95 -25.27
N VAL A 186 8.13 2.58 -24.98
CA VAL A 186 7.21 2.00 -25.97
C VAL A 186 6.21 3.04 -26.44
N ARG A 187 6.35 3.46 -27.71
CA ARG A 187 5.37 4.33 -28.36
C ARG A 187 3.98 3.67 -28.36
N GLY A 188 2.97 4.39 -27.87
CA GLY A 188 1.59 3.88 -27.75
C GLY A 188 1.29 3.15 -26.43
N ALA A 189 2.28 2.92 -25.57
CA ALA A 189 2.02 2.47 -24.20
C ALA A 189 1.44 3.62 -23.36
N VAL A 190 0.53 3.29 -22.46
CA VAL A 190 -0.05 4.26 -21.53
C VAL A 190 0.86 4.44 -20.31
N TRP A 191 0.81 5.63 -19.71
CA TRP A 191 1.32 5.91 -18.37
C TRP A 191 2.80 5.51 -18.14
N ALA A 192 3.73 6.25 -18.73
CA ALA A 192 5.10 6.34 -18.25
C ALA A 192 5.09 7.06 -16.89
N GLU A 193 5.39 6.33 -15.82
CA GLU A 193 5.18 6.76 -14.43
C GLU A 193 6.30 6.25 -13.51
N GLY A 194 6.23 6.51 -12.21
CA GLY A 194 7.28 6.16 -11.24
C GLY A 194 8.71 6.52 -11.68
N PRO A 195 8.99 7.76 -12.17
CA PRO A 195 10.31 8.09 -12.65
C PRO A 195 11.28 8.30 -11.50
N HIS A 196 12.48 7.72 -11.61
CA HIS A 196 13.58 7.88 -10.67
C HIS A 196 14.88 8.18 -11.41
N LEU A 197 15.55 9.25 -10.98
CA LEU A 197 16.86 9.66 -11.47
C LEU A 197 17.99 9.10 -10.61
N TYR A 198 19.03 8.60 -11.28
CA TYR A 198 20.29 8.16 -10.67
C TYR A 198 21.46 8.74 -11.45
N LYS A 199 22.59 8.92 -10.78
CA LYS A 199 23.86 9.24 -11.43
C LYS A 199 24.86 8.13 -11.13
N VAL A 200 25.29 7.41 -12.17
CA VAL A 200 26.23 6.29 -12.05
C VAL A 200 27.37 6.52 -13.04
N ASP A 201 28.60 6.58 -12.54
CA ASP A 201 29.80 6.87 -13.32
C ASP A 201 29.69 8.11 -14.22
N GLY A 202 29.10 9.19 -13.67
CA GLY A 202 28.92 10.46 -14.37
C GLY A 202 27.81 10.47 -15.43
N THR A 203 27.06 9.39 -15.59
CA THR A 203 25.92 9.27 -16.49
C THR A 203 24.61 9.35 -15.71
N TYR A 204 23.65 10.13 -16.21
CA TYR A 204 22.31 10.20 -15.62
C TYR A 204 21.43 9.10 -16.20
N TYR A 205 20.76 8.35 -15.33
CA TYR A 205 19.80 7.32 -15.69
C TYR A 205 18.41 7.73 -15.22
N LEU A 206 17.43 7.57 -16.08
CA LEU A 206 16.01 7.68 -15.76
C LEU A 206 15.43 6.27 -15.83
N LEU A 207 15.09 5.72 -14.68
CA LEU A 207 14.30 4.49 -14.59
C LEU A 207 12.84 4.91 -14.41
N ALA A 208 11.91 4.27 -15.12
CA ALA A 208 10.49 4.52 -14.94
C ALA A 208 9.66 3.28 -15.26
N ALA A 209 8.43 3.26 -14.77
CA ALA A 209 7.42 2.28 -15.14
C ALA A 209 6.67 2.70 -16.42
N GLU A 210 6.11 1.73 -17.15
CA GLU A 210 5.15 2.02 -18.23
C GLU A 210 4.15 0.86 -18.44
N GLY A 211 3.04 1.15 -19.11
CA GLY A 211 2.01 0.16 -19.47
C GLY A 211 0.89 0.02 -18.44
N GLY A 212 0.95 0.79 -17.35
CA GLY A 212 0.03 0.74 -16.21
C GLY A 212 0.31 -0.40 -15.23
N THR A 213 -0.15 -0.22 -14.00
CA THR A 213 0.10 -1.10 -12.85
C THR A 213 -0.72 -2.42 -12.86
N ASP A 214 -0.98 -2.99 -14.04
CA ASP A 214 -1.67 -4.27 -14.26
C ASP A 214 -0.85 -5.16 -15.23
N PHE A 215 -1.48 -5.94 -16.10
CA PHE A 215 -0.83 -7.01 -16.86
C PHE A 215 0.34 -6.53 -17.71
N HIS A 216 0.25 -5.31 -18.25
CA HIS A 216 1.26 -4.73 -19.13
C HIS A 216 2.37 -3.98 -18.37
N HIS A 217 2.39 -3.98 -17.05
CA HIS A 217 3.39 -3.24 -16.27
C HIS A 217 4.81 -3.67 -16.66
N ALA A 218 5.74 -2.71 -16.71
CA ALA A 218 7.16 -2.98 -16.88
C ALA A 218 8.02 -1.88 -16.28
N VAL A 219 9.31 -2.20 -16.14
CA VAL A 219 10.39 -1.25 -15.87
C VAL A 219 11.15 -1.00 -17.17
N SER A 220 11.37 0.28 -17.48
CA SER A 220 12.17 0.74 -18.61
C SER A 220 13.20 1.75 -18.11
N VAL A 221 14.33 1.87 -18.82
CA VAL A 221 15.43 2.77 -18.46
C VAL A 221 15.92 3.57 -19.66
N ALA A 222 16.28 4.82 -19.43
CA ALA A 222 16.92 5.71 -20.39
C ALA A 222 18.14 6.38 -19.74
N ARG A 223 19.06 6.94 -20.52
CA ARG A 223 20.23 7.66 -19.99
C ARG A 223 20.56 8.93 -20.75
N ALA A 224 21.22 9.86 -20.09
CA ALA A 224 21.66 11.14 -20.64
C ALA A 224 23.01 11.59 -20.05
N SER A 225 23.68 12.51 -20.73
CA SER A 225 24.88 13.18 -20.22
C SER A 225 24.57 14.39 -19.33
N SER A 226 23.30 14.82 -19.27
CA SER A 226 22.80 15.90 -18.43
C SER A 226 21.50 15.45 -17.79
N VAL A 227 21.24 15.87 -16.56
CA VAL A 227 19.99 15.59 -15.83
C VAL A 227 18.74 16.05 -16.60
N THR A 228 18.88 17.10 -17.41
CA THR A 228 17.81 17.67 -18.26
C THR A 228 17.72 17.03 -19.65
N GLY A 229 18.49 15.97 -19.91
CA GLY A 229 18.45 15.22 -21.15
C GLY A 229 19.32 15.81 -22.28
N PRO A 230 19.07 15.43 -23.55
CA PRO A 230 18.05 14.46 -23.96
C PRO A 230 18.37 13.03 -23.48
N TYR A 231 17.34 12.27 -23.11
CA TYR A 231 17.49 10.87 -22.70
C TYR A 231 17.36 9.91 -23.88
N GLU A 232 18.31 8.99 -24.01
CA GLU A 232 18.26 7.86 -24.95
C GLU A 232 17.75 6.62 -24.21
N GLY A 233 16.67 6.01 -24.70
CA GLY A 233 16.14 4.76 -24.15
C GLY A 233 17.09 3.58 -24.37
N ASN A 234 17.17 2.68 -23.40
CA ASN A 234 17.87 1.41 -23.57
C ASN A 234 17.23 0.59 -24.70
N LYS A 235 18.06 0.08 -25.61
CA LYS A 235 17.61 -0.82 -26.70
C LYS A 235 17.02 -2.13 -26.19
N ALA A 236 17.34 -2.52 -24.96
CA ALA A 236 16.80 -3.71 -24.30
C ALA A 236 15.47 -3.45 -23.56
N ASN A 237 14.92 -2.23 -23.60
CA ASN A 237 13.65 -1.95 -22.92
C ASN A 237 12.50 -2.84 -23.44
N PRO A 238 11.56 -3.23 -22.55
CA PRO A 238 11.62 -3.06 -21.09
C PRO A 238 12.70 -3.95 -20.44
N VAL A 239 13.41 -3.42 -19.45
CA VAL A 239 14.48 -4.16 -18.73
C VAL A 239 13.95 -5.19 -17.75
N LEU A 240 12.69 -5.08 -17.33
CA LEU A 240 12.00 -6.13 -16.57
C LEU A 240 10.49 -6.06 -16.77
N THR A 241 9.85 -7.19 -17.09
CA THR A 241 8.39 -7.31 -17.17
C THR A 241 7.96 -8.77 -17.17
N HIS A 242 6.78 -9.05 -16.61
CA HIS A 242 6.16 -10.38 -16.71
C HIS A 242 5.09 -10.46 -17.80
N ARG A 243 4.80 -9.37 -18.53
CA ARG A 243 3.77 -9.36 -19.60
C ARG A 243 4.04 -10.42 -20.68
N HIS A 244 5.31 -10.75 -20.92
CA HIS A 244 5.76 -11.76 -21.90
C HIS A 244 5.54 -13.21 -21.44
N LEU A 245 5.35 -13.43 -20.14
CA LEU A 245 5.14 -14.77 -19.59
C LEU A 245 3.67 -15.22 -19.70
N GLY A 246 2.76 -14.30 -20.05
CA GLY A 246 1.32 -14.56 -20.16
C GLY A 246 0.58 -14.43 -18.83
N ARG A 247 -0.75 -14.54 -18.86
CA ARG A 247 -1.63 -14.33 -17.68
C ARG A 247 -1.67 -15.48 -16.68
N GLY A 248 -1.08 -16.62 -17.03
CA GLY A 248 -1.12 -17.84 -16.22
C GLY A 248 0.07 -18.04 -15.28
N VAL A 249 0.96 -17.04 -15.15
CA VAL A 249 2.09 -17.11 -14.22
C VAL A 249 1.71 -16.63 -12.83
N ASP A 250 2.41 -17.13 -11.82
CA ASP A 250 2.10 -16.86 -10.41
C ASP A 250 2.31 -15.40 -9.99
N VAL A 251 3.24 -14.69 -10.63
CA VAL A 251 3.55 -13.27 -10.35
C VAL A 251 3.30 -12.45 -11.61
N VAL A 252 2.48 -11.41 -11.52
CA VAL A 252 2.10 -10.53 -12.65
C VAL A 252 2.28 -9.05 -12.30
N GLY A 253 2.20 -8.18 -13.32
CA GLY A 253 2.25 -6.72 -13.16
C GLY A 253 3.52 -6.20 -12.49
N VAL A 254 4.67 -6.79 -12.83
CA VAL A 254 6.00 -6.39 -12.37
C VAL A 254 6.37 -5.00 -12.93
N GLY A 255 6.64 -4.04 -12.05
CA GLY A 255 7.04 -2.69 -12.43
C GLY A 255 7.28 -1.78 -11.23
N HIS A 256 7.32 -0.45 -11.47
CA HIS A 256 7.51 0.58 -10.45
C HIS A 256 8.69 0.27 -9.50
N ALA A 257 9.89 0.17 -10.09
CA ALA A 257 11.09 -0.23 -9.37
C ALA A 257 11.88 0.97 -8.84
N ASP A 258 12.61 0.79 -7.75
CA ASP A 258 13.58 1.75 -7.21
C ASP A 258 14.91 1.01 -6.92
N LEU A 259 16.03 1.57 -7.40
CA LEU A 259 17.36 0.98 -7.30
C LEU A 259 18.07 1.39 -6.01
N VAL A 260 18.86 0.47 -5.45
CA VAL A 260 19.75 0.77 -4.33
C VAL A 260 21.07 0.01 -4.46
N GLU A 261 22.16 0.70 -4.16
CA GLU A 261 23.48 0.09 -4.00
C GLU A 261 23.68 -0.33 -2.54
N ALA A 262 24.02 -1.60 -2.31
CA ALA A 262 24.33 -2.16 -1.00
C ALA A 262 25.75 -1.80 -0.53
N PRO A 263 26.08 -1.95 0.77
CA PRO A 263 27.41 -1.64 1.30
C PRO A 263 28.58 -2.40 0.64
N ASP A 264 28.31 -3.57 0.04
CA ASP A 264 29.31 -4.36 -0.67
C ASP A 264 29.47 -3.97 -2.16
N GLY A 265 28.76 -2.93 -2.62
CA GLY A 265 28.77 -2.44 -4.00
C GLY A 265 27.84 -3.22 -4.95
N SER A 266 27.12 -4.24 -4.46
CA SER A 266 26.09 -4.91 -5.26
C SER A 266 24.85 -4.03 -5.43
N TRP A 267 24.22 -4.09 -6.60
CA TRP A 267 23.00 -3.33 -6.88
C TRP A 267 21.76 -4.21 -6.77
N TRP A 268 20.67 -3.61 -6.31
CA TRP A 268 19.39 -4.25 -6.09
C TRP A 268 18.26 -3.34 -6.57
N ALA A 269 17.12 -3.94 -6.90
CA ALA A 269 15.89 -3.21 -7.14
C ALA A 269 14.79 -3.76 -6.22
N VAL A 270 14.11 -2.86 -5.53
CA VAL A 270 12.78 -3.14 -4.98
C VAL A 270 11.75 -2.77 -6.03
N LEU A 271 10.65 -3.53 -6.13
CA LEU A 271 9.62 -3.30 -7.13
C LEU A 271 8.29 -3.87 -6.68
N LEU A 272 7.20 -3.43 -7.31
CA LEU A 272 5.89 -4.02 -7.05
C LEU A 272 5.57 -5.14 -8.04
N ALA A 273 4.81 -6.13 -7.58
CA ALA A 273 4.12 -7.10 -8.43
C ALA A 273 2.91 -7.68 -7.67
N MET A 274 2.15 -8.57 -8.30
CA MET A 274 0.97 -9.22 -7.69
C MET A 274 1.09 -10.73 -7.79
N ARG A 275 0.78 -11.44 -6.69
CA ARG A 275 0.60 -12.90 -6.74
C ARG A 275 -0.83 -13.25 -7.14
N VAL A 276 -1.00 -13.94 -8.27
CA VAL A 276 -2.33 -14.36 -8.72
C VAL A 276 -2.86 -15.53 -7.89
N ASP A 277 -4.18 -15.64 -7.76
CA ASP A 277 -4.87 -16.75 -7.11
C ASP A 277 -6.28 -16.95 -7.70
N GLY A 278 -6.68 -18.18 -8.01
CA GLY A 278 -8.00 -18.49 -8.56
C GLY A 278 -8.30 -17.91 -9.96
N GLY A 279 -7.27 -17.68 -10.77
CA GLY A 279 -7.36 -17.06 -12.09
C GLY A 279 -6.49 -15.81 -12.18
N TYR A 280 -6.90 -14.82 -12.97
CA TYR A 280 -6.24 -13.50 -12.99
C TYR A 280 -6.84 -12.59 -11.91
N HIS A 281 -6.68 -12.99 -10.66
CA HIS A 281 -7.14 -12.27 -9.46
C HIS A 281 -6.00 -12.23 -8.44
N TYR A 282 -5.91 -11.17 -7.65
CA TYR A 282 -4.80 -10.90 -6.74
C TYR A 282 -5.33 -10.23 -5.44
N PRO A 283 -6.03 -10.99 -4.57
CA PRO A 283 -6.69 -10.43 -3.38
C PRO A 283 -5.73 -9.82 -2.35
N LEU A 284 -4.44 -10.14 -2.43
CA LEU A 284 -3.41 -9.55 -1.57
C LEU A 284 -3.00 -8.14 -2.02
N GLY A 285 -3.42 -7.70 -3.21
CA GLY A 285 -3.01 -6.45 -3.83
C GLY A 285 -1.60 -6.51 -4.40
N ARG A 286 -1.02 -5.34 -4.65
CA ARG A 286 0.36 -5.16 -5.10
C ARG A 286 1.31 -5.28 -3.89
N GLU A 287 2.28 -6.18 -3.99
CA GLU A 287 3.22 -6.56 -2.94
C GLU A 287 4.65 -6.12 -3.35
N THR A 288 5.58 -6.00 -2.40
CA THR A 288 6.96 -5.60 -2.69
C THR A 288 7.88 -6.80 -2.87
N PHE A 289 8.67 -6.79 -3.95
CA PHE A 289 9.62 -7.82 -4.35
C PHE A 289 11.04 -7.25 -4.44
N LEU A 290 12.03 -8.14 -4.42
CA LEU A 290 13.44 -7.84 -4.54
C LEU A 290 14.06 -8.60 -5.73
N VAL A 291 14.88 -7.92 -6.53
CA VAL A 291 15.70 -8.55 -7.59
C VAL A 291 17.15 -8.03 -7.56
N PRO A 292 18.14 -8.87 -7.86
CA PRO A 292 19.51 -8.41 -8.04
C PRO A 292 19.66 -7.61 -9.33
N VAL A 293 20.59 -6.67 -9.36
CA VAL A 293 20.92 -5.84 -10.51
C VAL A 293 22.42 -5.88 -10.75
N VAL A 294 22.81 -6.04 -12.01
CA VAL A 294 24.19 -5.88 -12.46
C VAL A 294 24.27 -4.80 -13.53
N TRP A 295 25.44 -4.21 -13.71
CA TRP A 295 25.68 -3.21 -14.75
C TRP A 295 26.51 -3.83 -15.87
N GLU A 296 25.96 -3.86 -17.08
CA GLU A 296 26.62 -4.38 -18.28
C GLU A 296 26.57 -3.33 -19.39
N ASP A 297 27.72 -3.03 -20.00
CA ASP A 297 27.86 -2.01 -21.06
C ASP A 297 27.22 -0.64 -20.72
N GLY A 298 27.25 -0.28 -19.42
CA GLY A 298 26.66 0.96 -18.91
C GLY A 298 25.12 0.96 -18.89
N TRP A 299 24.50 -0.21 -18.68
CA TRP A 299 23.06 -0.35 -18.47
C TRP A 299 22.77 -1.31 -17.31
N PRO A 300 21.70 -1.06 -16.53
CA PRO A 300 21.27 -2.00 -15.51
C PRO A 300 20.57 -3.20 -16.14
N VAL A 301 20.96 -4.40 -15.73
CA VAL A 301 20.30 -5.67 -16.04
C VAL A 301 19.65 -6.16 -14.75
N LEU A 302 18.32 -6.14 -14.72
CA LEU A 302 17.53 -6.61 -13.58
C LEU A 302 17.33 -8.12 -13.68
N ALA A 303 17.48 -8.83 -12.56
CA ALA A 303 17.39 -10.29 -12.48
C ALA A 303 18.28 -11.01 -13.54
N PRO A 304 19.60 -10.75 -13.56
CA PRO A 304 20.50 -11.31 -14.57
C PRO A 304 20.41 -12.84 -14.65
N GLY A 305 20.37 -13.35 -15.89
CA GLY A 305 20.22 -14.77 -16.21
C GLY A 305 18.79 -15.32 -16.11
N GLU A 306 17.93 -14.73 -15.27
CA GLU A 306 16.55 -15.17 -15.05
C GLU A 306 15.55 -14.34 -15.88
N GLY A 307 15.75 -13.02 -15.98
CA GLY A 307 14.90 -12.10 -16.75
C GLY A 307 13.47 -11.94 -16.22
N ARG A 308 13.22 -12.40 -14.99
CA ARG A 308 11.94 -12.33 -14.27
C ARG A 308 12.19 -12.29 -12.77
N VAL A 309 11.19 -11.85 -12.01
CA VAL A 309 11.23 -11.89 -10.55
C VAL A 309 11.31 -13.35 -10.08
N PRO A 310 12.36 -13.75 -9.36
CA PRO A 310 12.48 -15.12 -8.87
C PRO A 310 11.68 -15.32 -7.57
N ASP A 311 11.30 -16.56 -7.28
CA ASP A 311 10.61 -16.93 -6.03
C ASP A 311 11.46 -16.63 -4.78
N ALA A 312 12.78 -16.61 -4.92
CA ALA A 312 13.71 -16.22 -3.89
C ALA A 312 15.01 -15.68 -4.51
N VAL A 313 15.67 -14.77 -3.79
CA VAL A 313 16.97 -14.19 -4.16
C VAL A 313 18.04 -14.57 -3.15
N GLU A 314 19.26 -14.78 -3.61
CA GLU A 314 20.42 -14.99 -2.74
C GLU A 314 21.01 -13.64 -2.34
N VAL A 315 20.82 -13.21 -1.09
CA VAL A 315 21.40 -11.96 -0.59
C VAL A 315 22.69 -12.26 0.18
N PRO A 316 23.87 -11.84 -0.30
CA PRO A 316 25.14 -12.28 0.26
C PRO A 316 25.38 -11.84 1.70
N PHE A 317 24.96 -10.61 2.01
CA PHE A 317 25.11 -9.95 3.31
C PHE A 317 23.94 -10.18 4.26
N ALA A 318 22.89 -10.89 3.83
CA ALA A 318 21.76 -11.16 4.70
C ALA A 318 22.02 -12.25 5.73
N SER A 319 21.48 -12.04 6.93
CA SER A 319 21.54 -13.00 8.02
C SER A 319 20.23 -13.78 8.10
N PRO A 320 20.25 -15.08 8.44
CA PRO A 320 19.03 -15.82 8.70
C PRO A 320 18.30 -15.21 9.90
N ALA A 321 17.14 -14.61 9.65
CA ALA A 321 16.26 -14.06 10.67
C ALA A 321 14.80 -14.40 10.34
N PRO A 322 13.94 -14.56 11.36
CA PRO A 322 12.51 -14.71 11.12
C PRO A 322 11.95 -13.42 10.52
N ARG A 323 10.99 -13.57 9.60
CA ARG A 323 10.20 -12.45 9.09
C ARG A 323 9.49 -11.72 10.22
N THR A 324 9.43 -10.40 10.14
CA THR A 324 8.71 -9.57 11.12
C THR A 324 7.19 -9.63 10.90
N ALA A 325 6.42 -8.96 11.76
CA ALA A 325 4.97 -8.87 11.64
C ALA A 325 4.53 -8.26 10.30
N VAL A 326 5.16 -7.15 9.87
CA VAL A 326 4.85 -6.50 8.58
C VAL A 326 5.24 -7.35 7.37
N GLN A 327 6.07 -8.38 7.57
CA GLN A 327 6.47 -9.34 6.53
C GLN A 327 5.64 -10.63 6.52
N GLY A 328 4.51 -10.66 7.22
CA GLY A 328 3.68 -11.85 7.36
C GLY A 328 4.26 -12.92 8.30
N GLY A 329 5.29 -12.60 9.08
CA GLY A 329 5.92 -13.53 10.02
C GLY A 329 5.19 -13.69 11.35
N ALA A 330 4.16 -12.88 11.62
CA ALA A 330 3.39 -12.93 12.87
C ALA A 330 2.09 -13.73 12.74
N SER A 331 1.86 -14.61 13.73
CA SER A 331 0.64 -15.41 13.87
C SER A 331 0.10 -15.32 15.30
N GLY A 332 -1.22 -15.34 15.45
CA GLY A 332 -1.91 -15.28 16.74
C GLY A 332 -2.56 -13.92 16.99
N VAL A 333 -2.54 -13.47 18.24
CA VAL A 333 -3.20 -12.21 18.64
C VAL A 333 -2.49 -11.02 18.03
N VAL A 334 -3.24 -10.18 17.33
CA VAL A 334 -2.77 -8.87 16.87
C VAL A 334 -3.04 -7.88 18.00
N ARG A 335 -2.01 -7.57 18.79
CA ARG A 335 -2.15 -6.67 19.95
C ARG A 335 -2.29 -5.22 19.51
N PRO A 336 -2.83 -4.33 20.34
CA PRO A 336 -3.05 -2.93 19.97
C PRO A 336 -1.80 -2.14 19.54
N ASP A 337 -0.63 -2.54 20.02
CA ASP A 337 0.68 -1.98 19.69
C ASP A 337 1.32 -2.60 18.43
N ASP A 338 0.65 -3.55 17.79
CA ASP A 338 1.13 -4.17 16.55
C ASP A 338 1.07 -3.17 15.38
N PRO A 339 2.17 -2.98 14.63
CA PRO A 339 2.25 -1.99 13.56
C PRO A 339 1.36 -2.33 12.35
N ARG A 340 0.75 -3.52 12.30
CA ARG A 340 -0.16 -3.89 11.22
C ARG A 340 -1.50 -3.15 11.29
N TRP A 341 -1.87 -2.57 12.42
CA TRP A 341 -3.14 -1.88 12.57
C TRP A 341 -3.24 -0.63 11.71
N THR A 342 -4.28 -0.58 10.89
CA THR A 342 -4.64 0.59 10.08
C THR A 342 -6.13 0.89 10.23
N ALA A 343 -6.49 2.14 9.97
CA ALA A 343 -7.85 2.62 9.89
C ALA A 343 -8.06 3.39 8.59
N VAL A 344 -9.33 3.63 8.23
CA VAL A 344 -9.70 4.30 6.98
C VAL A 344 -9.89 5.78 7.26
N ARG A 345 -9.08 6.64 6.63
CA ARG A 345 -9.13 8.12 6.68
C ARG A 345 -9.01 8.73 8.08
N ALA A 346 -8.62 7.94 9.06
CA ALA A 346 -8.40 8.34 10.44
C ALA A 346 -7.31 7.44 11.02
N LEU A 347 -6.63 7.90 12.06
CA LEU A 347 -5.63 7.07 12.73
C LEU A 347 -6.31 6.01 13.60
N PRO A 348 -5.69 4.84 13.81
CA PRO A 348 -6.22 3.79 14.69
C PRO A 348 -6.62 4.31 16.08
N ARG A 349 -5.83 5.23 16.64
CA ARG A 349 -6.08 5.88 17.94
C ARG A 349 -7.23 6.88 17.95
N ASP A 350 -7.63 7.39 16.78
CA ASP A 350 -8.77 8.29 16.65
C ASP A 350 -10.09 7.51 16.60
N VAL A 351 -10.03 6.24 16.17
CA VAL A 351 -11.21 5.38 16.04
C VAL A 351 -11.36 4.37 17.17
N ALA A 352 -10.30 4.07 17.93
CA ALA A 352 -10.32 3.08 19.01
C ALA A 352 -9.31 3.39 20.12
N THR A 353 -9.51 2.80 21.30
CA THR A 353 -8.59 2.88 22.44
C THR A 353 -8.09 1.48 22.82
N PRO A 354 -6.78 1.27 23.06
CA PRO A 354 -6.26 -0.02 23.52
C PRO A 354 -6.90 -0.46 24.83
N ALA A 355 -7.32 -1.72 24.91
CA ALA A 355 -7.87 -2.32 26.12
C ALA A 355 -7.46 -3.81 26.21
N GLY A 356 -6.60 -4.15 27.16
CA GLY A 356 -6.07 -5.52 27.31
C GLY A 356 -5.36 -6.01 26.03
N GLU A 357 -5.77 -7.16 25.51
CA GLU A 357 -5.24 -7.71 24.25
C GLU A 357 -5.96 -7.22 22.98
N GLY A 358 -6.93 -6.30 23.13
CA GLY A 358 -7.74 -5.81 22.03
C GLY A 358 -8.12 -4.34 22.19
N TRP A 359 -9.30 -3.97 21.75
CA TRP A 359 -9.69 -2.57 21.58
C TRP A 359 -11.04 -2.27 22.22
N ASP A 360 -11.21 -1.03 22.67
CA ASP A 360 -12.49 -0.39 22.87
C ASP A 360 -12.78 0.46 21.63
N LEU A 361 -13.85 0.12 20.92
CA LEU A 361 -14.21 0.69 19.63
C LEU A 361 -15.52 1.48 19.76
N PRO A 362 -15.47 2.82 19.89
CA PRO A 362 -16.66 3.68 19.89
C PRO A 362 -17.54 3.43 18.66
N VAL A 363 -18.84 3.20 18.89
CA VAL A 363 -19.80 3.00 17.81
C VAL A 363 -20.01 4.32 17.08
N ARG A 364 -19.84 4.30 15.75
CA ARG A 364 -20.01 5.49 14.91
C ARG A 364 -21.26 5.38 14.01
N PRO A 365 -21.92 6.51 13.69
CA PRO A 365 -22.99 6.52 12.68
C PRO A 365 -22.49 6.10 11.30
N THR A 366 -21.25 6.47 10.97
CA THR A 366 -20.62 6.23 9.67
C THR A 366 -20.52 4.73 9.38
N THR A 367 -20.90 4.37 8.17
CA THR A 367 -20.84 3.01 7.63
C THR A 367 -19.58 2.81 6.80
N LEU A 368 -19.36 1.59 6.32
CA LEU A 368 -18.31 1.31 5.33
C LEU A 368 -18.70 1.73 3.91
N ALA A 369 -19.93 2.18 3.66
CA ALA A 369 -20.46 2.42 2.31
C ALA A 369 -20.32 3.87 1.83
N GLU A 370 -19.58 4.70 2.56
CA GLU A 370 -19.40 6.12 2.28
C GLU A 370 -17.94 6.54 2.54
N PRO A 371 -17.42 7.58 1.86
CA PRO A 371 -16.02 8.00 1.95
C PRO A 371 -15.74 8.81 3.23
N GLY A 372 -16.16 8.29 4.39
CA GLY A 372 -15.92 8.85 5.71
C GLY A 372 -14.88 8.06 6.52
N ALA A 373 -14.80 8.38 7.81
CA ALA A 373 -13.96 7.69 8.79
C ALA A 373 -14.80 6.74 9.68
N PRO A 374 -15.14 5.54 9.21
CA PRO A 374 -15.89 4.55 9.98
C PRO A 374 -15.11 4.11 11.22
N ALA A 375 -15.81 3.56 12.22
CA ALA A 375 -15.14 2.84 13.30
C ALA A 375 -14.69 1.48 12.76
N PHE A 376 -13.53 1.48 12.11
CA PHE A 376 -12.90 0.32 11.48
C PHE A 376 -11.43 0.25 11.87
N LEU A 377 -10.99 -0.93 12.27
CA LEU A 377 -9.58 -1.29 12.44
C LEU A 377 -9.30 -2.55 11.64
N GLY A 378 -8.27 -2.53 10.79
CA GLY A 378 -7.93 -3.67 9.96
C GLY A 378 -6.43 -3.86 9.77
N VAL A 379 -6.08 -5.08 9.40
CA VAL A 379 -4.75 -5.47 8.95
C VAL A 379 -4.82 -5.88 7.48
N ARG A 380 -3.74 -5.68 6.74
CA ARG A 380 -3.60 -6.18 5.36
C ARG A 380 -3.73 -7.71 5.36
N GLN A 381 -4.44 -8.28 4.39
CA GLN A 381 -4.33 -9.71 4.12
C GLN A 381 -2.96 -9.99 3.48
N GLN A 382 -2.11 -10.78 4.14
CA GLN A 382 -0.74 -11.09 3.67
C GLN A 382 -0.57 -12.53 3.19
N HIS A 383 -1.60 -13.37 3.37
CA HIS A 383 -1.58 -14.79 3.06
C HIS A 383 -2.83 -15.17 2.28
N ARG A 384 -2.67 -16.07 1.30
CA ARG A 384 -3.80 -16.65 0.54
C ARG A 384 -4.72 -17.42 1.49
N ASP A 385 -4.14 -18.22 2.37
CA ASP A 385 -4.86 -19.00 3.36
C ASP A 385 -4.64 -18.44 4.77
N VAL A 386 -5.73 -18.06 5.42
CA VAL A 386 -5.68 -17.45 6.76
C VAL A 386 -6.99 -17.68 7.51
N ASP A 387 -6.88 -17.93 8.81
CA ASP A 387 -7.98 -17.89 9.74
C ASP A 387 -7.93 -16.59 10.55
N VAL A 388 -9.06 -15.87 10.59
CA VAL A 388 -9.25 -14.68 11.43
C VAL A 388 -10.35 -14.97 12.44
N THR A 389 -10.11 -14.68 13.71
CA THR A 389 -11.11 -14.82 14.78
C THR A 389 -11.19 -13.54 15.58
N VAL A 390 -12.40 -13.02 15.75
CA VAL A 390 -12.67 -11.79 16.49
C VAL A 390 -13.66 -12.10 17.60
N THR A 391 -13.32 -11.71 18.84
CA THR A 391 -14.21 -11.82 20.00
C THR A 391 -14.74 -10.43 20.33
N VAL A 392 -16.05 -10.21 20.17
CA VAL A 392 -16.70 -8.91 20.35
C VAL A 392 -17.79 -8.97 21.41
N GLN A 393 -17.84 -7.98 22.30
CA GLN A 393 -19.02 -7.69 23.11
C GLN A 393 -19.74 -6.49 22.50
N VAL A 394 -20.95 -6.73 21.99
CA VAL A 394 -21.77 -5.69 21.37
C VAL A 394 -22.71 -5.09 22.42
N PRO A 395 -22.86 -3.75 22.48
CA PRO A 395 -23.80 -3.08 23.38
C PRO A 395 -25.24 -3.60 23.25
N ALA A 396 -26.00 -3.50 24.34
CA ALA A 396 -27.41 -3.89 24.41
C ALA A 396 -28.37 -2.89 23.73
N VAL A 397 -27.94 -2.26 22.64
CA VAL A 397 -28.65 -1.16 21.97
C VAL A 397 -29.10 -1.61 20.59
N ALA A 398 -30.41 -1.53 20.34
CA ALA A 398 -31.00 -2.03 19.11
C ALA A 398 -30.50 -1.28 17.85
N GLY A 399 -30.00 -2.06 16.90
CA GLY A 399 -29.46 -1.61 15.61
C GLY A 399 -28.08 -0.96 15.69
N GLU A 400 -27.38 -1.10 16.81
CA GLU A 400 -25.92 -1.02 16.82
C GLU A 400 -25.37 -2.41 16.49
N ARG A 401 -24.28 -2.46 15.74
CA ARG A 401 -23.74 -3.70 15.19
C ARG A 401 -22.23 -3.67 15.21
N ALA A 402 -21.61 -4.83 15.40
CA ALA A 402 -20.18 -4.98 15.18
C ALA A 402 -19.78 -6.40 14.80
N GLY A 403 -18.62 -6.54 14.18
CA GLY A 403 -18.09 -7.85 13.83
C GLY A 403 -16.94 -7.77 12.84
N VAL A 404 -16.71 -8.85 12.10
CA VAL A 404 -15.56 -9.00 11.20
C VAL A 404 -15.90 -8.56 9.78
N VAL A 405 -14.90 -7.97 9.10
CA VAL A 405 -15.04 -7.38 7.77
C VAL A 405 -13.88 -7.82 6.87
N VAL A 406 -14.20 -8.08 5.61
CA VAL A 406 -13.25 -8.13 4.48
C VAL A 406 -13.53 -6.88 3.66
N ARG A 407 -12.62 -5.90 3.65
CA ARG A 407 -12.81 -4.62 2.96
C ARG A 407 -11.92 -4.56 1.72
N GLN A 408 -12.54 -4.23 0.59
CA GLN A 408 -11.85 -3.61 -0.53
C GLN A 408 -12.14 -2.10 -0.50
N SER A 409 -13.38 -1.69 -0.80
CA SER A 409 -13.76 -0.30 -0.98
C SER A 409 -15.09 0.05 -0.29
N GLU A 410 -15.59 1.26 -0.49
CA GLU A 410 -16.97 1.61 -0.10
C GLU A 410 -18.02 0.74 -0.78
N ASP A 411 -17.75 0.33 -2.02
CA ASP A 411 -18.71 -0.34 -2.89
C ASP A 411 -18.55 -1.86 -2.91
N ASP A 412 -17.42 -2.38 -2.41
CA ASP A 412 -17.09 -3.80 -2.43
C ASP A 412 -16.46 -4.25 -1.11
N HIS A 413 -17.24 -4.98 -0.31
CA HIS A 413 -16.79 -5.54 0.97
C HIS A 413 -17.78 -6.57 1.51
N VAL A 414 -17.33 -7.37 2.47
CA VAL A 414 -18.13 -8.39 3.16
C VAL A 414 -18.11 -8.11 4.65
N ARG A 415 -19.27 -8.22 5.29
CA ARG A 415 -19.45 -7.94 6.73
C ARG A 415 -20.17 -9.11 7.37
N LEU A 416 -19.65 -9.63 8.47
CA LEU A 416 -20.34 -10.54 9.39
C LEU A 416 -20.54 -9.81 10.71
N LEU A 417 -21.74 -9.26 10.90
CA LEU A 417 -22.03 -8.37 12.02
C LEU A 417 -23.01 -9.02 13.00
N VAL A 418 -22.76 -8.80 14.28
CA VAL A 418 -23.59 -9.18 15.41
C VAL A 418 -24.45 -7.98 15.80
N ASP A 419 -25.77 -8.15 15.82
CA ASP A 419 -26.72 -7.12 16.26
C ASP A 419 -26.70 -6.98 17.79
N GLY A 420 -26.67 -5.73 18.25
CA GLY A 420 -26.94 -5.37 19.64
C GLY A 420 -28.44 -5.45 19.97
N GLY A 421 -28.74 -5.66 21.26
CA GLY A 421 -30.11 -5.71 21.74
C GLY A 421 -30.23 -6.22 23.18
N PRO A 422 -31.42 -6.07 23.81
CA PRO A 422 -31.62 -6.38 25.22
C PRO A 422 -31.91 -7.86 25.52
N GLY A 423 -32.15 -8.70 24.50
CA GLY A 423 -32.47 -10.13 24.68
C GLY A 423 -31.25 -11.01 24.96
N ASP A 424 -31.50 -12.29 25.22
CA ASP A 424 -30.46 -13.32 25.45
C ASP A 424 -29.99 -14.01 24.16
N GLU A 425 -30.45 -13.50 23.02
CA GLU A 425 -30.10 -13.96 21.69
C GLU A 425 -29.56 -12.80 20.87
N ARG A 426 -28.53 -13.07 20.06
CA ARG A 426 -27.92 -12.13 19.12
C ARG A 426 -28.14 -12.63 17.71
N ARG A 427 -28.73 -11.77 16.87
CA ARG A 427 -28.79 -12.00 15.43
C ARG A 427 -27.42 -11.72 14.84
N VAL A 428 -26.95 -12.61 13.96
CA VAL A 428 -25.69 -12.49 13.25
C VAL A 428 -25.97 -12.56 11.76
N VAL A 429 -25.54 -11.53 11.01
CA VAL A 429 -25.88 -11.37 9.59
C VAL A 429 -24.59 -11.21 8.78
N ALA A 430 -24.46 -12.06 7.75
CA ALA A 430 -23.44 -11.94 6.73
C ALA A 430 -24.01 -11.18 5.51
N VAL A 431 -23.37 -10.07 5.14
CA VAL A 431 -23.73 -9.24 4.00
C VAL A 431 -22.54 -9.12 3.06
N HIS A 432 -22.77 -9.35 1.77
CA HIS A 432 -21.81 -9.11 0.70
C HIS A 432 -22.28 -7.90 -0.11
N ARG A 433 -21.52 -6.81 -0.05
CA ARG A 433 -21.72 -5.62 -0.86
C ARG A 433 -20.86 -5.73 -2.12
N ARG A 434 -21.48 -5.55 -3.30
CA ARG A 434 -20.81 -5.58 -4.60
C ARG A 434 -21.31 -4.45 -5.49
N GLY A 435 -20.40 -3.65 -6.04
CA GLY A 435 -20.75 -2.50 -6.87
C GLY A 435 -21.79 -1.58 -6.21
N GLY A 436 -21.72 -1.45 -4.89
CA GLY A 436 -22.62 -0.61 -4.11
C GLY A 436 -23.97 -1.24 -3.71
N ALA A 437 -24.19 -2.52 -4.03
CA ALA A 437 -25.42 -3.23 -3.71
C ALA A 437 -25.20 -4.32 -2.64
N ASP A 438 -26.00 -4.28 -1.58
CA ASP A 438 -25.94 -5.24 -0.48
C ASP A 438 -26.78 -6.50 -0.76
N ALA A 439 -26.22 -7.67 -0.50
CA ALA A 439 -26.92 -8.95 -0.50
C ALA A 439 -26.66 -9.69 0.81
N VAL A 440 -27.73 -10.11 1.51
CA VAL A 440 -27.61 -11.01 2.66
C VAL A 440 -27.26 -12.41 2.14
N VAL A 441 -26.11 -12.94 2.59
CA VAL A 441 -25.60 -14.25 2.16
C VAL A 441 -25.69 -15.32 3.25
N GLY A 442 -25.98 -14.91 4.49
CA GLY A 442 -26.19 -15.80 5.61
C GLY A 442 -26.75 -15.07 6.81
N GLU A 443 -27.55 -15.76 7.61
CA GLU A 443 -28.13 -15.22 8.83
C GLU A 443 -28.33 -16.35 9.84
N THR A 444 -28.01 -16.08 11.10
CA THR A 444 -28.27 -17.01 12.21
C THR A 444 -28.51 -16.25 13.51
N THR A 445 -28.83 -16.99 14.56
CA THR A 445 -28.96 -16.49 15.92
C THR A 445 -28.03 -17.28 16.85
N VAL A 446 -27.36 -16.59 17.75
CA VAL A 446 -26.54 -17.20 18.81
C VAL A 446 -27.07 -16.81 20.19
N ALA A 447 -27.05 -17.75 21.13
CA ALA A 447 -27.37 -17.47 22.53
C ALA A 447 -26.22 -16.66 23.15
N ALA A 448 -26.49 -15.41 23.51
CA ALA A 448 -25.55 -14.50 24.17
C ALA A 448 -26.35 -13.37 24.84
N ALA A 449 -26.23 -13.27 26.16
CA ALA A 449 -26.86 -12.22 26.96
C ALA A 449 -26.23 -10.83 26.69
N PRO A 450 -26.87 -9.72 27.11
CA PRO A 450 -26.31 -8.38 26.93
C PRO A 450 -24.89 -8.25 27.48
N GLY A 451 -23.95 -7.84 26.63
CA GLY A 451 -22.53 -7.72 26.98
C GLY A 451 -21.74 -9.04 27.02
N GLU A 452 -22.36 -10.19 26.76
CA GLU A 452 -21.61 -11.44 26.60
C GLU A 452 -20.84 -11.45 25.26
N PRO A 453 -19.61 -12.00 25.24
CA PRO A 453 -18.80 -12.04 24.04
C PRO A 453 -19.37 -13.00 23.01
N VAL A 454 -19.43 -12.55 21.77
CA VAL A 454 -19.72 -13.35 20.59
C VAL A 454 -18.45 -13.47 19.75
N VAL A 455 -18.19 -14.68 19.26
CA VAL A 455 -17.05 -14.95 18.40
C VAL A 455 -17.52 -15.09 16.96
N VAL A 456 -16.92 -14.27 16.09
CA VAL A 456 -17.12 -14.26 14.64
C VAL A 456 -15.77 -14.32 13.95
N GLY A 457 -15.70 -14.79 12.72
CA GLY A 457 -14.42 -14.94 12.03
C GLY A 457 -14.51 -15.20 10.55
N LEU A 458 -13.33 -15.40 9.97
CA LEU A 458 -13.10 -15.77 8.59
C LEU A 458 -12.24 -17.03 8.53
N ARG A 459 -12.55 -17.93 7.61
CA ARG A 459 -11.68 -19.02 7.15
C ARG A 459 -11.46 -18.85 5.67
N VAL A 460 -10.32 -18.31 5.29
CA VAL A 460 -9.97 -18.04 3.89
C VAL A 460 -9.13 -19.18 3.35
N ARG A 461 -9.57 -19.80 2.24
CA ARG A 461 -8.84 -20.85 1.53
C ARG A 461 -8.83 -20.52 0.04
N GLY A 462 -7.71 -20.01 -0.46
CA GLY A 462 -7.63 -19.35 -1.76
C GLY A 462 -8.71 -18.27 -1.90
N GLN A 463 -9.62 -18.47 -2.86
CA GLN A 463 -10.72 -17.55 -3.13
C GLN A 463 -12.03 -17.86 -2.36
N ASP A 464 -12.04 -18.88 -1.50
CA ASP A 464 -13.20 -19.17 -0.65
C ASP A 464 -13.07 -18.42 0.68
N TYR A 465 -13.86 -17.35 0.84
CA TYR A 465 -13.92 -16.56 2.08
C TYR A 465 -15.07 -17.07 2.94
N GLY A 466 -14.80 -18.05 3.79
CA GLY A 466 -15.77 -18.63 4.72
C GLY A 466 -16.05 -17.71 5.91
N LEU A 467 -17.30 -17.36 6.14
CA LEU A 467 -17.77 -16.56 7.28
C LEU A 467 -18.20 -17.52 8.38
N VAL A 468 -17.61 -17.40 9.57
CA VAL A 468 -17.82 -18.36 10.66
C VAL A 468 -18.29 -17.67 11.94
N VAL A 469 -19.11 -18.37 12.72
CA VAL A 469 -19.69 -17.88 13.98
C VAL A 469 -19.75 -19.02 14.99
N GLY A 470 -19.58 -18.71 16.28
CA GLY A 470 -19.57 -19.72 17.35
C GLY A 470 -18.25 -19.73 18.11
N PRO A 471 -18.07 -20.60 19.12
CA PRO A 471 -16.98 -20.51 20.07
C PRO A 471 -15.61 -20.54 19.39
N ALA A 472 -14.62 -19.81 19.93
CA ALA A 472 -13.30 -19.65 19.32
C ALA A 472 -12.56 -20.96 18.97
N GLY A 473 -12.84 -22.05 19.70
CA GLY A 473 -12.25 -23.37 19.44
C GLY A 473 -12.95 -24.19 18.35
N ALA A 474 -14.18 -23.84 17.98
CA ALA A 474 -14.98 -24.58 17.02
C ALA A 474 -16.04 -23.67 16.36
N PRO A 475 -15.64 -22.62 15.61
CA PRO A 475 -16.61 -21.78 14.94
C PRO A 475 -17.24 -22.55 13.77
N GLU A 476 -18.55 -22.39 13.62
CA GLU A 476 -19.38 -23.03 12.60
C GLU A 476 -19.49 -22.15 11.35
N PRO A 477 -19.49 -22.75 10.14
CA PRO A 477 -19.67 -21.98 8.91
C PRO A 477 -21.10 -21.46 8.78
N LEU A 478 -21.24 -20.17 8.48
CA LEU A 478 -22.51 -19.52 8.18
C LEU A 478 -22.72 -19.34 6.68
N ALA A 479 -21.69 -18.85 5.99
CA ALA A 479 -21.72 -18.57 4.55
C ALA A 479 -20.32 -18.63 3.97
N THR A 480 -20.22 -18.66 2.63
CA THR A 480 -18.96 -18.51 1.91
C THR A 480 -19.17 -17.55 0.76
N VAL A 481 -18.24 -16.63 0.58
CA VAL A 481 -18.24 -15.66 -0.53
C VAL A 481 -17.00 -15.87 -1.38
N ASP A 482 -17.15 -15.57 -2.66
CA ASP A 482 -16.09 -15.69 -3.65
C ASP A 482 -15.20 -14.44 -3.62
N GLY A 483 -13.93 -14.60 -3.24
CA GLY A 483 -12.95 -13.51 -3.14
C GLY A 483 -12.65 -12.83 -4.48
N ARG A 484 -12.91 -13.52 -5.61
CA ARG A 484 -12.74 -12.98 -6.96
C ARG A 484 -13.70 -11.84 -7.29
N THR A 485 -14.69 -11.58 -6.44
CA THR A 485 -15.57 -10.43 -6.60
C THR A 485 -15.17 -9.25 -5.73
N LEU A 486 -14.05 -9.35 -5.01
CA LEU A 486 -13.58 -8.33 -4.06
C LEU A 486 -12.22 -7.76 -4.42
N ASP A 487 -11.43 -8.38 -5.28
CA ASP A 487 -10.08 -7.89 -5.58
C ASP A 487 -10.09 -6.81 -6.67
N SER A 488 -8.98 -6.08 -6.81
CA SER A 488 -8.88 -5.01 -7.81
C SER A 488 -9.00 -5.46 -9.26
N ALA A 489 -8.77 -6.74 -9.57
CA ALA A 489 -9.07 -7.27 -10.91
C ALA A 489 -10.57 -7.21 -11.23
N ALA A 490 -11.44 -7.34 -10.23
CA ALA A 490 -12.89 -7.29 -10.39
C ALA A 490 -13.49 -5.92 -10.10
N THR A 491 -12.96 -5.19 -9.12
CA THR A 491 -13.54 -3.94 -8.63
C THR A 491 -12.84 -2.69 -9.17
N GLY A 492 -11.65 -2.85 -9.76
CA GLY A 492 -10.73 -1.73 -10.02
C GLY A 492 -10.06 -1.21 -8.76
N GLY A 493 -9.37 -0.07 -8.89
CA GLY A 493 -8.61 0.54 -7.80
C GLY A 493 -7.20 -0.06 -7.63
N PHE A 494 -6.56 0.29 -6.52
CA PHE A 494 -5.12 0.08 -6.31
C PHE A 494 -4.77 -0.75 -5.05
N LEU A 495 -5.79 -1.32 -4.41
CA LEU A 495 -5.73 -1.92 -3.08
C LEU A 495 -5.69 -3.44 -3.12
N GLY A 496 -5.20 -4.04 -2.05
CA GLY A 496 -5.53 -5.42 -1.67
C GLY A 496 -6.68 -5.48 -0.67
N LEU A 497 -6.92 -6.65 -0.08
CA LEU A 497 -7.96 -6.81 0.94
C LEU A 497 -7.45 -6.52 2.35
N TRP A 498 -8.28 -5.83 3.13
CA TRP A 498 -8.09 -5.66 4.56
C TRP A 498 -9.04 -6.55 5.35
N LEU A 499 -8.53 -7.21 6.37
CA LEU A 499 -9.30 -8.02 7.31
C LEU A 499 -9.36 -7.26 8.65
N GLY A 500 -10.56 -7.00 9.14
CA GLY A 500 -10.71 -6.09 10.26
C GLY A 500 -12.00 -6.25 11.06
N VAL A 501 -12.16 -5.36 12.03
CA VAL A 501 -13.35 -5.21 12.85
C VAL A 501 -14.01 -3.87 12.56
N HIS A 502 -15.34 -3.86 12.51
CA HIS A 502 -16.14 -2.66 12.31
C HIS A 502 -17.27 -2.58 13.34
N ALA A 503 -17.58 -1.36 13.81
CA ALA A 503 -18.75 -1.07 14.63
C ALA A 503 -19.55 0.10 14.03
N THR A 504 -20.87 -0.02 13.96
CA THR A 504 -21.73 1.05 13.44
C THR A 504 -23.12 1.05 14.06
N SER A 505 -23.73 2.22 14.07
CA SER A 505 -25.14 2.45 14.45
C SER A 505 -26.03 2.76 13.24
N GLU A 506 -25.50 2.59 12.02
CA GLU A 506 -26.20 2.76 10.73
C GLU A 506 -26.86 4.14 10.62
N GLY A 507 -26.03 5.20 10.69
CA GLY A 507 -26.44 6.59 10.53
C GLY A 507 -27.02 7.26 11.78
N ARG A 508 -27.15 6.56 12.91
CA ARG A 508 -27.70 7.13 14.15
C ARG A 508 -26.60 7.57 15.14
N PRO A 509 -26.73 8.70 15.83
CA PRO A 509 -25.79 9.05 16.90
C PRO A 509 -25.72 7.96 17.98
N SER A 510 -24.51 7.68 18.46
CA SER A 510 -24.27 6.71 19.53
C SER A 510 -23.22 7.23 20.51
N THR A 511 -23.30 6.75 21.75
CA THR A 511 -22.27 6.92 22.79
C THR A 511 -21.73 5.57 23.28
N SER A 512 -22.18 4.49 22.65
CA SER A 512 -21.81 3.14 23.02
C SER A 512 -20.41 2.80 22.56
N VAL A 513 -19.83 1.79 23.21
CA VAL A 513 -18.50 1.27 22.89
C VAL A 513 -18.62 -0.24 22.71
N VAL A 514 -18.13 -0.76 21.58
CA VAL A 514 -17.96 -2.18 21.36
C VAL A 514 -16.62 -2.60 21.93
N ARG A 515 -16.62 -3.65 22.75
CA ARG A 515 -15.38 -4.24 23.25
C ARG A 515 -14.91 -5.32 22.28
N VAL A 516 -13.79 -5.09 21.63
CA VAL A 516 -13.06 -6.12 20.88
C VAL A 516 -12.07 -6.76 21.84
N GLU A 517 -12.43 -7.88 22.45
CA GLU A 517 -11.54 -8.54 23.44
C GLU A 517 -10.26 -9.05 22.79
N ARG A 518 -10.39 -9.57 21.57
CA ARG A 518 -9.30 -10.25 20.85
C ARG A 518 -9.52 -10.22 19.34
N PHE A 519 -8.46 -9.95 18.60
CA PHE A 519 -8.37 -10.17 17.16
C PHE A 519 -7.19 -11.12 16.89
N VAL A 520 -7.46 -12.27 16.29
CA VAL A 520 -6.47 -13.29 15.98
C VAL A 520 -6.32 -13.38 14.47
N TYR A 521 -5.08 -13.33 13.99
CA TYR A 521 -4.69 -13.54 12.60
C TYR A 521 -3.75 -14.74 12.52
N ALA A 522 -4.18 -15.85 11.91
CA ALA A 522 -3.45 -17.11 11.89
C ALA A 522 -3.31 -17.63 10.45
N PRO A 523 -2.16 -17.40 9.79
CA PRO A 523 -1.87 -17.98 8.48
C PRO A 523 -1.95 -19.49 8.51
N VAL A 524 -2.38 -20.08 7.40
CA VAL A 524 -2.41 -21.54 7.20
C VAL A 524 -1.29 -21.90 6.22
N GLY A 525 -0.48 -22.89 6.61
CA GLY A 525 0.74 -23.28 5.89
C GLY A 525 0.51 -24.33 4.81
#